data_AF-A0A938ZR56-F1
#
_entry.id   AF-A0A938ZR56-F1
#
_cell.length_a   1.000
_cell.length_b   1.000
_cell.length_c   1.000
_cell.angle_alpha   90.00
_cell.angle_beta   90.00
_cell.angle_gamma   90.00
#
_symmetry.space_group_name_H-M   'P 1'
#
loop_
_entity.id
_entity.type
_entity.pdbx_description
1 polymer ?
#
loop_
_entity_poly.entity_id
_entity_poly.type
_entity_poly.pdbx_seq_one_letter_code
_entity_poly.pdbx_strand_id
1 'polypeptide(L)'
;MASYFDLKGTTIDSFKIGKAGPTLNRSGSSIIKLNGTEQLATENTLHPGYRANSWYNDTILFDAYSAVTTTTAINTISYFLFQIPRTVNIVRFAFNQGTTATGGFRIGIYSNNYSTALPDILLASSTEINATGTGEKGFDTNISLTPGWYWKAINGNVAPSLSCENAYPAYNYYLSNSTFSTSIVQYGLRNNLTYANSTLPTNAPVDGLSNITFGVPIMFFKTAT
;
A
#
# COMPACT_ATOMS: atom_id res chain seq x y z
N MET A 1 54.31 3.28 -12.27
CA MET A 1 54.30 3.45 -10.80
C MET A 1 52.99 4.11 -10.43
N ALA A 2 52.12 3.44 -9.69
CA ALA A 2 50.95 4.10 -9.12
C ALA A 2 51.40 4.75 -7.81
N SER A 3 51.33 6.07 -7.74
CA SER A 3 51.52 6.83 -6.50
C SER A 3 50.18 6.84 -5.75
N TYR A 4 50.18 6.38 -4.51
CA TYR A 4 49.03 6.49 -3.61
C TYR A 4 49.29 7.65 -2.63
N PHE A 5 48.25 8.42 -2.36
CA PHE A 5 48.27 9.49 -1.37
C PHE A 5 47.31 9.08 -0.24
N ASP A 6 47.87 8.70 0.91
CA ASP A 6 47.14 8.21 2.08
C ASP A 6 47.16 9.27 3.18
N LEU A 7 45.98 9.74 3.57
CA LEU A 7 45.79 10.70 4.66
C LEU A 7 45.21 9.96 5.88
N LYS A 8 46.08 9.36 6.68
CA LYS A 8 45.67 8.77 7.96
C LYS A 8 45.59 9.86 9.05
N GLY A 9 44.45 9.92 9.73
CA GLY A 9 44.33 10.63 11.01
C GLY A 9 44.09 12.15 10.95
N THR A 10 43.76 12.73 9.78
CA THR A 10 43.32 14.13 9.68
C THR A 10 41.91 14.23 9.10
N THR A 11 41.06 15.06 9.69
CA THR A 11 39.78 15.45 9.08
C THR A 11 40.06 16.39 7.92
N ILE A 12 39.79 15.93 6.71
CA ILE A 12 39.86 16.74 5.50
C ILE A 12 38.51 17.41 5.32
N ASP A 13 38.43 18.71 5.56
CA ASP A 13 37.19 19.45 5.34
C ASP A 13 36.93 19.66 3.85
N SER A 14 37.98 19.78 3.02
CA SER A 14 37.83 19.79 1.56
C SER A 14 39.05 19.25 0.79
N PHE A 15 38.81 18.61 -0.35
CA PHE A 15 39.83 18.13 -1.29
C PHE A 15 39.51 18.60 -2.71
N LYS A 16 40.46 19.28 -3.36
CA LYS A 16 40.29 19.81 -4.73
C LYS A 16 41.13 19.03 -5.72
N ILE A 17 40.49 18.47 -6.76
CA ILE A 17 41.18 17.75 -7.82
C ILE A 17 41.67 18.75 -8.87
N GLY A 18 42.91 19.25 -8.74
CA GLY A 18 43.53 20.14 -9.71
C GLY A 18 43.09 21.62 -9.64
N LYS A 19 43.76 22.49 -10.41
CA LYS A 19 43.61 23.96 -10.31
C LYS A 19 42.18 24.47 -10.61
N ALA A 20 41.43 23.74 -11.44
CA ALA A 20 40.05 24.05 -11.84
C ALA A 20 39.06 22.88 -11.67
N GLY A 21 39.46 21.77 -11.05
CA GLY A 21 38.55 20.62 -10.91
C GLY A 21 37.68 20.68 -9.66
N PRO A 22 36.80 19.67 -9.50
CA PRO A 22 35.77 19.65 -8.48
C PRO A 22 36.39 19.65 -7.08
N THR A 23 35.71 20.33 -6.16
CA THR A 23 36.04 20.34 -4.73
C THR A 23 35.07 19.42 -4.00
N LEU A 24 35.61 18.34 -3.42
CA LEU A 24 34.92 17.45 -2.51
C LEU A 24 34.92 18.11 -1.13
N ASN A 25 33.76 18.52 -0.61
CA ASN A 25 33.63 19.18 0.69
C ASN A 25 32.78 18.31 1.62
N ARG A 26 33.28 18.03 2.83
CA ARG A 26 32.60 17.18 3.80
C ARG A 26 31.72 18.06 4.69
N SER A 27 30.58 18.54 4.18
CA SER A 27 29.69 19.42 4.93
C SER A 27 28.85 18.65 5.96
N GLY A 28 29.49 18.02 6.95
CA GLY A 28 28.84 17.39 8.12
C GLY A 28 27.73 16.36 7.82
N SER A 29 27.54 16.00 6.56
CA SER A 29 26.47 15.17 6.03
C SER A 29 27.08 14.23 5.01
N SER A 30 26.47 13.06 4.82
CA SER A 30 26.91 12.01 3.90
C SER A 30 26.82 12.39 2.41
N ILE A 31 26.79 13.70 2.08
CA ILE A 31 26.50 14.24 0.76
C ILE A 31 27.80 14.74 0.13
N ILE A 32 28.14 14.15 -1.02
CA ILE A 32 29.22 14.61 -1.89
C ILE A 32 28.67 15.66 -2.85
N LYS A 33 29.18 16.90 -2.80
CA LYS A 33 28.84 17.95 -3.77
C LYS A 33 29.81 17.89 -4.96
N LEU A 34 29.29 17.85 -6.18
CA LEU A 34 30.08 17.98 -7.42
C LEU A 34 29.74 19.33 -8.08
N ASN A 35 30.74 20.18 -8.31
CA ASN A 35 30.62 21.47 -9.02
C ASN A 35 29.54 22.43 -8.47
N GLY A 36 29.39 22.54 -7.14
CA GLY A 36 28.48 23.49 -6.52
C GLY A 36 26.99 23.19 -6.73
N THR A 37 26.65 22.13 -7.47
CA THR A 37 25.29 21.65 -7.62
C THR A 37 25.09 20.55 -6.58
N GLU A 38 24.10 20.74 -5.70
CA GLU A 38 23.63 19.65 -4.86
C GLU A 38 22.95 18.65 -5.78
N GLN A 39 23.69 17.64 -6.24
CA GLN A 39 23.07 16.45 -6.79
C GLN A 39 22.57 15.65 -5.59
N LEU A 40 21.47 16.13 -5.02
CA LEU A 40 20.57 15.25 -4.32
C LEU A 40 20.25 14.15 -5.34
N ALA A 41 20.67 12.93 -5.08
CA ALA A 41 19.78 11.81 -5.37
C ALA A 41 18.55 12.06 -4.49
N THR A 42 17.73 13.06 -4.86
CA THR A 42 16.46 13.25 -4.21
C THR A 42 15.72 11.98 -4.51
N GLU A 43 15.21 11.34 -3.48
CA GLU A 43 14.27 10.23 -3.57
C GLU A 43 12.93 10.69 -4.19
N ASN A 44 12.95 11.59 -5.18
CA ASN A 44 11.80 12.23 -5.81
C ASN A 44 11.29 11.47 -7.04
N THR A 45 11.81 10.27 -7.30
CA THR A 45 11.11 9.30 -8.14
C THR A 45 9.94 8.64 -7.40
N LEU A 46 9.79 8.89 -6.09
CA LEU A 46 8.72 8.39 -5.24
C LEU A 46 7.53 9.36 -5.26
N HIS A 47 6.35 8.92 -5.73
CA HIS A 47 5.00 9.53 -5.69
C HIS A 47 4.94 11.07 -5.51
N PRO A 48 4.28 11.86 -6.39
CA PRO A 48 4.35 13.34 -6.43
C PRO A 48 3.79 14.09 -5.19
N GLY A 49 3.46 13.37 -4.13
CA GLY A 49 2.78 13.89 -2.95
C GLY A 49 1.27 13.81 -3.07
N TYR A 50 0.63 13.93 -1.91
CA TYR A 50 -0.81 14.02 -1.81
C TYR A 50 -1.24 15.48 -1.80
N ARG A 51 -2.19 15.81 -2.67
CA ARG A 51 -2.89 17.09 -2.69
C ARG A 51 -4.07 17.00 -1.73
N ALA A 52 -4.37 18.10 -1.05
CA ALA A 52 -5.52 18.19 -0.16
C ALA A 52 -6.84 17.91 -0.89
N ASN A 53 -7.81 17.32 -0.19
CA ASN A 53 -9.17 17.06 -0.67
C ASN A 53 -9.26 16.33 -2.03
N SER A 54 -8.27 15.50 -2.35
CA SER A 54 -8.13 14.82 -3.64
C SER A 54 -8.30 13.31 -3.46
N TRP A 55 -8.81 12.66 -4.51
CA TRP A 55 -8.97 11.20 -4.55
C TRP A 55 -7.75 10.53 -5.17
N TYR A 56 -7.36 9.42 -4.57
CA TYR A 56 -6.24 8.57 -4.99
C TYR A 56 -6.68 7.11 -5.01
N ASN A 57 -6.14 6.34 -5.95
CA ASN A 57 -6.28 4.88 -5.97
C ASN A 57 -5.18 4.26 -5.10
N ASP A 58 -5.48 3.13 -4.46
CA ASP A 58 -4.55 2.35 -3.66
C ASP A 58 -3.72 1.33 -4.46
N THR A 59 -3.96 1.17 -5.76
CA THR A 59 -3.16 0.31 -6.64
C THR A 59 -1.87 1.02 -7.08
N ILE A 60 -0.75 0.32 -6.91
CA ILE A 60 0.61 0.90 -6.85
C ILE A 60 1.26 0.95 -8.24
N LEU A 61 0.74 0.22 -9.23
CA LEU A 61 1.43 -0.04 -10.49
C LEU A 61 0.50 0.31 -11.65
N PHE A 62 0.89 1.26 -12.48
CA PHE A 62 0.12 1.71 -13.64
C PHE A 62 0.25 0.78 -14.87
N ASP A 63 0.69 -0.47 -14.69
CA ASP A 63 1.00 -1.37 -15.80
C ASP A 63 -0.19 -2.29 -16.14
N ALA A 64 -0.90 -1.92 -17.21
CA ALA A 64 -1.76 -2.76 -18.06
C ALA A 64 -2.77 -3.67 -17.33
N TYR A 65 -3.64 -3.08 -16.50
CA TYR A 65 -4.73 -3.81 -15.88
C TYR A 65 -5.99 -3.89 -16.74
N SER A 66 -6.59 -5.08 -16.76
CA SER A 66 -7.96 -5.26 -17.26
C SER A 66 -8.92 -5.05 -16.11
N ALA A 67 -9.84 -4.10 -16.28
CA ALA A 67 -10.94 -3.90 -15.36
C ALA A 67 -11.84 -5.15 -15.34
N VAL A 68 -12.13 -5.65 -14.13
CA VAL A 68 -13.02 -6.80 -13.91
C VAL A 68 -13.95 -6.50 -12.74
N THR A 69 -14.90 -7.40 -12.49
CA THR A 69 -15.68 -7.40 -11.25
C THR A 69 -15.54 -8.73 -10.53
N THR A 70 -15.39 -8.71 -9.21
CA THR A 70 -15.35 -9.92 -8.40
C THR A 70 -16.40 -9.87 -7.31
N THR A 71 -17.11 -10.97 -7.13
CA THR A 71 -18.08 -11.19 -6.04
C THR A 71 -17.37 -11.40 -4.71
N THR A 72 -17.73 -10.65 -3.67
CA THR A 72 -17.17 -10.86 -2.33
C THR A 72 -17.68 -12.17 -1.72
N ALA A 73 -16.87 -12.85 -0.92
CA ALA A 73 -17.30 -14.07 -0.24
C ALA A 73 -18.03 -13.74 1.08
N ILE A 74 -19.18 -14.37 1.29
CA ILE A 74 -19.96 -14.25 2.53
C ILE A 74 -19.23 -14.90 3.71
N ASN A 75 -19.41 -14.37 4.92
CA ASN A 75 -18.88 -14.95 6.16
C ASN A 75 -17.38 -15.25 6.10
N THR A 76 -16.65 -14.39 5.41
CA THR A 76 -15.19 -14.40 5.37
C THR A 76 -14.68 -12.97 5.49
N ILE A 77 -13.45 -12.82 5.93
CA ILE A 77 -12.71 -11.57 5.82
C ILE A 77 -11.64 -11.73 4.75
N SER A 78 -11.69 -10.88 3.74
CA SER A 78 -10.73 -10.84 2.63
C SER A 78 -9.79 -9.67 2.82
N TYR A 79 -8.49 -9.91 2.78
CA TYR A 79 -7.43 -8.92 2.93
C TYR A 79 -6.67 -8.73 1.62
N PHE A 80 -6.42 -7.48 1.26
CA PHE A 80 -5.67 -7.10 0.08
C PHE A 80 -4.59 -6.09 0.47
N LEU A 81 -3.36 -6.33 0.04
CA LEU A 81 -2.22 -5.50 0.37
C LEU A 81 -2.21 -4.24 -0.50
N PHE A 82 -1.87 -3.09 0.09
CA PHE A 82 -1.61 -1.85 -0.63
C PHE A 82 -0.50 -1.04 0.05
N GLN A 83 0.08 -0.09 -0.68
CA GLN A 83 1.21 0.72 -0.21
C GLN A 83 0.80 2.20 -0.10
N ILE A 84 1.27 2.83 0.97
CA ILE A 84 1.27 4.28 1.12
C ILE A 84 2.71 4.76 0.90
N PRO A 85 3.03 5.46 -0.20
CA PRO A 85 4.38 5.92 -0.50
C PRO A 85 4.80 7.17 0.30
N ARG A 86 3.85 7.98 0.79
CA ARG A 86 4.13 9.20 1.56
C ARG A 86 3.15 9.34 2.72
N THR A 87 3.52 10.07 3.77
CA THR A 87 2.57 10.34 4.86
C THR A 87 1.32 11.03 4.33
N VAL A 88 0.15 10.56 4.75
CA VAL A 88 -1.15 11.07 4.29
C VAL A 88 -2.17 11.01 5.42
N ASN A 89 -2.96 12.08 5.56
CA ASN A 89 -4.18 12.03 6.35
C ASN A 89 -5.36 11.68 5.43
N ILE A 90 -6.04 10.58 5.71
CA ILE A 90 -7.15 10.05 4.93
C ILE A 90 -8.44 10.32 5.68
N VAL A 91 -9.41 10.89 4.97
CA VAL A 91 -10.74 11.23 5.52
C VAL A 91 -11.86 10.34 5.01
N ARG A 92 -11.63 9.57 3.95
CA ARG A 92 -12.64 8.67 3.38
C ARG A 92 -11.98 7.54 2.60
N PHE A 93 -12.55 6.35 2.72
CA PHE A 93 -12.30 5.23 1.82
C PHE A 93 -13.55 4.89 1.03
N ALA A 94 -13.40 4.48 -0.22
CA ALA A 94 -14.52 4.14 -1.11
C ALA A 94 -14.15 3.03 -2.10
N PHE A 95 -15.16 2.26 -2.48
CA PHE A 95 -15.13 1.21 -3.49
C PHE A 95 -16.32 1.43 -4.43
N ASN A 96 -16.23 0.91 -5.66
CA ASN A 96 -17.37 0.87 -6.56
C ASN A 96 -18.05 -0.50 -6.50
N GLN A 97 -19.32 -0.53 -6.14
CA GLN A 97 -20.15 -1.74 -6.09
C GLN A 97 -20.85 -1.96 -7.44
N GLY A 98 -20.61 -3.11 -8.07
CA GLY A 98 -21.12 -3.48 -9.40
C GLY A 98 -22.47 -4.18 -9.41
N THR A 99 -22.86 -4.86 -8.33
CA THR A 99 -24.18 -5.53 -8.22
C THR A 99 -24.82 -5.26 -6.87
N THR A 100 -26.15 -5.15 -6.83
CA THR A 100 -26.93 -5.00 -5.59
C THR A 100 -27.03 -6.34 -4.83
N ALA A 101 -27.07 -6.27 -3.49
CA ALA A 101 -27.36 -7.41 -2.62
C ALA A 101 -28.14 -6.97 -1.37
N THR A 102 -28.88 -7.88 -0.73
CA THR A 102 -29.70 -7.58 0.45
C THR A 102 -28.96 -7.95 1.73
N GLY A 103 -28.36 -6.96 2.39
CA GLY A 103 -27.59 -7.14 3.62
C GLY A 103 -26.48 -6.10 3.76
N GLY A 104 -25.43 -6.45 4.49
CA GLY A 104 -24.37 -5.55 4.89
C GLY A 104 -22.97 -6.08 4.61
N PHE A 105 -22.04 -5.16 4.41
CA PHE A 105 -20.61 -5.44 4.46
C PHE A 105 -19.87 -4.37 5.24
N ARG A 106 -18.69 -4.70 5.72
CA ARG A 106 -17.78 -3.84 6.45
C ARG A 106 -16.44 -3.80 5.73
N ILE A 107 -15.79 -2.67 5.84
CA ILE A 107 -14.49 -2.39 5.27
C ILE A 107 -13.58 -1.91 6.38
N GLY A 108 -12.30 -2.25 6.33
CA GLY A 108 -11.33 -1.71 7.26
C GLY A 108 -9.92 -1.69 6.71
N ILE A 109 -9.05 -1.03 7.45
CA ILE A 109 -7.61 -0.95 7.17
C ILE A 109 -6.89 -1.55 8.36
N TYR A 110 -6.04 -2.55 8.10
CA TYR A 110 -5.14 -3.14 9.08
C TYR A 110 -3.69 -2.70 8.81
N SER A 111 -2.89 -2.59 9.86
CA SER A 111 -1.45 -2.51 9.74
C SER A 111 -0.86 -3.80 9.18
N ASN A 112 0.32 -3.71 8.59
CA ASN A 112 1.11 -4.87 8.21
C ASN A 112 2.06 -5.28 9.34
N ASN A 113 2.06 -6.56 9.72
CA ASN A 113 3.11 -7.12 10.56
C ASN A 113 4.38 -7.33 9.71
N TYR A 114 5.44 -6.59 9.98
CA TYR A 114 6.68 -6.66 9.19
C TYR A 114 7.48 -7.96 9.40
N SER A 115 7.23 -8.71 10.46
CA SER A 115 7.90 -10.00 10.71
C SER A 115 7.25 -11.15 9.96
N THR A 116 5.92 -11.12 9.76
CA THR A 116 5.16 -12.20 9.10
C THR A 116 4.60 -11.82 7.74
N ALA A 117 4.61 -10.52 7.40
CA ALA A 117 4.00 -9.97 6.21
C ALA A 117 2.49 -10.30 6.09
N LEU A 118 1.78 -10.21 7.21
CA LEU A 118 0.35 -10.48 7.36
C LEU A 118 -0.39 -9.26 7.96
N PRO A 119 -1.71 -9.14 7.80
CA PRO A 119 -2.49 -8.11 8.51
C PRO A 119 -2.38 -8.29 10.04
N ASP A 120 -2.40 -7.19 10.77
CA ASP A 120 -2.16 -7.18 12.22
C ASP A 120 -3.25 -6.40 12.99
N ILE A 121 -3.05 -5.11 13.24
CA ILE A 121 -3.94 -4.29 14.06
C ILE A 121 -4.88 -3.46 13.19
N LEU A 122 -6.17 -3.46 13.53
CA LEU A 122 -7.17 -2.63 12.88
C LEU A 122 -6.91 -1.15 13.17
N LEU A 123 -6.67 -0.36 12.11
CA LEU A 123 -6.40 1.07 12.17
C LEU A 123 -7.67 1.91 11.94
N ALA A 124 -8.56 1.44 11.07
CA ALA A 124 -9.85 2.05 10.79
C ALA A 124 -10.84 1.02 10.30
N SER A 125 -12.12 1.23 10.57
CA SER A 125 -13.19 0.43 9.97
C SER A 125 -14.46 1.24 9.78
N SER A 126 -15.26 0.81 8.81
CA SER A 126 -16.62 1.27 8.64
C SER A 126 -17.53 0.68 9.70
N THR A 127 -18.65 1.37 9.98
CA THR A 127 -19.86 0.68 10.41
C THR A 127 -20.38 -0.23 9.30
N GLU A 128 -21.50 -0.91 9.51
CA GLU A 128 -22.14 -1.66 8.44
C GLU A 128 -22.53 -0.75 7.27
N ILE A 129 -22.13 -1.15 6.06
CA ILE A 129 -22.47 -0.49 4.80
C ILE A 129 -23.56 -1.32 4.11
N ASN A 130 -24.66 -0.68 3.77
CA ASN A 130 -25.78 -1.33 3.08
C ASN A 130 -25.41 -1.67 1.63
N ALA A 131 -25.54 -2.94 1.27
CA ALA A 131 -25.25 -3.48 -0.06
C ALA A 131 -26.39 -3.28 -1.08
N THR A 132 -27.45 -2.56 -0.73
CA THR A 132 -28.54 -2.24 -1.66
C THR A 132 -28.10 -1.17 -2.66
N GLY A 133 -28.39 -1.39 -3.94
CA GLY A 133 -28.01 -0.50 -5.05
C GLY A 133 -26.56 -0.71 -5.53
N THR A 134 -26.21 -0.01 -6.61
CA THR A 134 -24.86 0.00 -7.21
C THR A 134 -24.19 1.35 -7.01
N GLY A 135 -22.89 1.45 -7.30
CA GLY A 135 -22.12 2.69 -7.27
C GLY A 135 -21.16 2.81 -6.08
N GLU A 136 -20.76 4.04 -5.76
CA GLU A 136 -19.80 4.32 -4.68
C GLU A 136 -20.35 3.86 -3.32
N LYS A 137 -19.54 3.07 -2.62
CA LYS A 137 -19.77 2.64 -1.24
C LYS A 137 -18.50 2.88 -0.44
N GLY A 138 -18.62 3.47 0.73
CA GLY A 138 -17.46 3.89 1.50
C GLY A 138 -17.81 4.31 2.92
N PHE A 139 -16.79 4.76 3.63
CA PHE A 139 -16.95 5.28 4.98
C PHE A 139 -15.97 6.43 5.22
N ASP A 140 -16.42 7.37 6.04
CA ASP A 140 -15.59 8.49 6.48
C ASP A 140 -14.72 8.04 7.66
N THR A 141 -13.53 8.60 7.74
CA THR A 141 -12.50 8.27 8.74
C THR A 141 -11.64 9.50 9.01
N ASN A 142 -10.64 9.37 9.88
CA ASN A 142 -9.60 10.38 10.08
C ASN A 142 -8.34 9.67 10.57
N ILE A 143 -7.60 9.05 9.64
CA ILE A 143 -6.37 8.32 9.96
C ILE A 143 -5.17 8.90 9.23
N SER A 144 -4.08 9.06 9.97
CA SER A 144 -2.78 9.39 9.39
C SER A 144 -2.00 8.10 9.15
N LEU A 145 -1.71 7.80 7.89
CA LEU A 145 -0.84 6.70 7.49
C LEU A 145 0.54 7.24 7.12
N THR A 146 1.59 6.58 7.58
CA THR A 146 2.99 6.88 7.23
C THR A 146 3.43 6.03 6.04
N PRO A 147 4.58 6.30 5.40
CA PRO A 147 5.10 5.43 4.36
C PRO A 147 5.19 3.97 4.83
N GLY A 148 4.63 3.04 4.07
CA GLY A 148 4.59 1.64 4.45
C GLY A 148 3.52 0.82 3.74
N TRP A 149 3.39 -0.44 4.17
CA TRP A 149 2.42 -1.40 3.67
C TRP A 149 1.26 -1.56 4.63
N TYR A 150 0.05 -1.70 4.08
CA TYR A 150 -1.21 -1.81 4.80
C TYR A 150 -2.12 -2.83 4.12
N TRP A 151 -3.16 -3.26 4.84
CA TRP A 151 -4.13 -4.23 4.33
C TRP A 151 -5.53 -3.65 4.34
N LYS A 152 -6.20 -3.60 3.20
CA LYS A 152 -7.64 -3.34 3.15
C LYS A 152 -8.40 -4.64 3.38
N ALA A 153 -9.40 -4.60 4.22
CA ALA A 153 -10.22 -5.73 4.60
C ALA A 153 -11.66 -5.54 4.14
N ILE A 154 -12.31 -6.62 3.71
CA ILE A 154 -13.72 -6.67 3.33
C ILE A 154 -14.37 -7.89 3.98
N ASN A 155 -15.47 -7.69 4.70
CA ASN A 155 -16.23 -8.74 5.37
C ASN A 155 -17.72 -8.48 5.13
N GLY A 156 -18.52 -9.50 4.78
CA GLY A 156 -19.93 -9.32 4.44
C GLY A 156 -20.78 -10.54 4.81
N ASN A 157 -22.05 -10.34 5.15
CA ASN A 157 -23.07 -11.41 5.14
C ASN A 157 -23.71 -11.59 3.76
N VAL A 158 -23.31 -10.76 2.80
CA VAL A 158 -23.74 -10.76 1.41
C VAL A 158 -22.55 -10.72 0.47
N ALA A 159 -22.85 -10.99 -0.80
CA ALA A 159 -21.88 -11.13 -1.86
C ALA A 159 -22.13 -10.11 -3.00
N PRO A 160 -22.03 -8.79 -2.75
CA PRO A 160 -22.01 -7.83 -3.85
C PRO A 160 -20.75 -8.04 -4.71
N SER A 161 -20.84 -7.69 -5.99
CA SER A 161 -19.65 -7.56 -6.82
C SER A 161 -19.02 -6.19 -6.62
N LEU A 162 -17.69 -6.14 -6.62
CA LEU A 162 -16.92 -4.91 -6.56
C LEU A 162 -16.13 -4.74 -7.85
N SER A 163 -15.88 -3.48 -8.24
CA SER A 163 -14.88 -3.18 -9.26
C SER A 163 -13.51 -3.62 -8.78
N CYS A 164 -12.82 -4.37 -9.65
CA CYS A 164 -11.54 -4.97 -9.37
C CYS A 164 -10.58 -4.77 -10.54
N GLU A 165 -9.31 -4.97 -10.28
CA GLU A 165 -8.26 -5.11 -11.29
C GLU A 165 -7.75 -6.55 -11.34
N ASN A 166 -7.42 -7.02 -12.53
CA ASN A 166 -6.67 -8.26 -12.75
C ASN A 166 -5.22 -7.88 -13.07
N ALA A 167 -4.26 -8.45 -12.31
CA ALA A 167 -2.84 -8.11 -12.35
C ALA A 167 -1.99 -9.36 -12.58
N TYR A 168 -1.00 -9.23 -13.46
CA TYR A 168 0.11 -10.17 -13.67
C TYR A 168 1.39 -9.40 -13.26
N PRO A 169 2.01 -9.56 -12.07
CA PRO A 169 2.16 -10.75 -11.22
C PRO A 169 1.64 -10.61 -9.76
N ALA A 170 1.52 -11.75 -9.06
CA ALA A 170 0.89 -11.87 -7.74
C ALA A 170 1.58 -11.10 -6.60
N TYR A 171 0.79 -10.43 -5.75
CA TYR A 171 1.26 -9.72 -4.54
C TYR A 171 2.13 -10.58 -3.62
N ASN A 172 1.89 -11.89 -3.59
CA ASN A 172 2.62 -12.82 -2.74
C ASN A 172 4.06 -13.08 -3.19
N TYR A 173 4.41 -12.75 -4.44
CA TYR A 173 5.81 -12.75 -4.88
C TYR A 173 6.63 -11.70 -4.11
N TYR A 174 6.08 -10.49 -3.92
CA TYR A 174 6.73 -9.44 -3.12
C TYR A 174 6.83 -9.79 -1.64
N LEU A 175 5.93 -10.65 -1.15
CA LEU A 175 5.93 -11.14 0.23
C LEU A 175 6.71 -12.46 0.40
N SER A 176 7.39 -12.97 -0.64
CA SER A 176 8.14 -14.24 -0.63
C SER A 176 7.33 -15.49 -0.27
N ASN A 177 6.02 -15.43 -0.39
CA ASN A 177 5.09 -16.52 -0.04
C ASN A 177 4.77 -17.44 -1.24
N SER A 178 5.27 -17.12 -2.42
CA SER A 178 5.12 -17.93 -3.63
C SER A 178 6.32 -17.80 -4.56
N THR A 179 6.62 -18.85 -5.32
CA THR A 179 7.55 -18.76 -6.44
C THR A 179 6.94 -17.95 -7.60
N PHE A 180 7.78 -17.18 -8.29
CA PHE A 180 7.36 -16.43 -9.48
C PHE A 180 6.83 -17.40 -10.54
N SER A 181 5.57 -17.24 -10.96
CA SER A 181 4.94 -18.12 -11.94
C SER A 181 3.84 -17.38 -12.72
N THR A 182 3.68 -17.72 -13.99
CA THR A 182 2.59 -17.22 -14.85
C THR A 182 1.25 -17.90 -14.54
N SER A 183 1.25 -18.98 -13.75
CA SER A 183 0.06 -19.78 -13.43
C SER A 183 -0.46 -19.55 -12.01
N ILE A 184 0.33 -18.93 -11.12
CA ILE A 184 -0.05 -18.67 -9.74
C ILE A 184 -0.44 -17.20 -9.63
N VAL A 185 -1.75 -16.96 -9.56
CA VAL A 185 -2.28 -15.61 -9.37
C VAL A 185 -2.89 -15.53 -7.98
N GLN A 186 -2.30 -14.70 -7.14
CA GLN A 186 -2.78 -14.43 -5.79
C GLN A 186 -2.90 -12.93 -5.57
N TYR A 187 -4.12 -12.52 -5.23
CA TYR A 187 -4.54 -11.13 -5.07
C TYR A 187 -4.63 -10.69 -3.62
N GLY A 188 -4.72 -11.66 -2.70
CA GLY A 188 -4.94 -11.40 -1.29
C GLY A 188 -5.04 -12.68 -0.49
N LEU A 189 -5.47 -12.52 0.76
CA LEU A 189 -5.65 -13.58 1.73
C LEU A 189 -7.09 -13.58 2.24
N ARG A 190 -7.60 -14.74 2.61
CA ARG A 190 -8.95 -14.88 3.14
C ARG A 190 -8.95 -15.79 4.35
N ASN A 191 -9.60 -15.33 5.42
CA ASN A 191 -9.87 -16.10 6.62
C ASN A 191 -11.39 -16.32 6.76
N ASN A 192 -11.77 -17.48 7.31
CA ASN A 192 -13.15 -17.77 7.65
C ASN A 192 -13.55 -16.97 8.89
N LEU A 193 -14.43 -15.99 8.71
CA LEU A 193 -14.89 -15.12 9.77
C LEU A 193 -16.40 -14.92 9.63
N THR A 194 -17.16 -15.55 10.52
CA THR A 194 -18.61 -15.38 10.60
C THR A 194 -18.97 -13.90 10.72
N TYR A 195 -19.90 -13.43 9.88
CA TYR A 195 -20.43 -12.07 9.92
C TYR A 195 -21.39 -11.89 11.11
N ALA A 196 -20.87 -11.98 12.32
CA ALA A 196 -21.64 -11.84 13.56
C ALA A 196 -21.21 -10.61 14.38
N ASN A 197 -19.99 -10.11 14.16
CA ASN A 197 -19.46 -8.99 14.92
C ASN A 197 -20.02 -7.67 14.39
N SER A 198 -20.39 -6.75 15.30
CA SER A 198 -20.81 -5.40 14.95
C SER A 198 -19.68 -4.56 14.33
N THR A 199 -18.42 -4.97 14.56
CA THR A 199 -17.20 -4.34 14.03
C THR A 199 -16.25 -5.40 13.48
N LEU A 200 -15.28 -4.96 12.67
CA LEU A 200 -14.15 -5.82 12.32
C LEU A 200 -13.30 -6.13 13.58
N PRO A 201 -12.65 -7.30 13.67
CA PRO A 201 -11.80 -7.65 14.80
C PRO A 201 -10.62 -6.68 14.96
N THR A 202 -10.29 -6.28 16.20
CA THR A 202 -9.13 -5.43 16.48
C THR A 202 -7.82 -6.06 16.03
N ASN A 203 -7.66 -7.35 16.27
CA ASN A 203 -6.54 -8.15 15.77
C ASN A 203 -7.03 -8.95 14.57
N ALA A 204 -6.31 -8.91 13.46
CA ALA A 204 -6.68 -9.61 12.24
C ALA A 204 -6.69 -11.14 12.47
N PRO A 205 -7.79 -11.83 12.15
CA PRO A 205 -7.78 -13.27 12.02
C PRO A 205 -6.82 -13.72 10.90
N VAL A 206 -5.77 -14.42 11.29
CA VAL A 206 -4.70 -14.91 10.39
C VAL A 206 -4.50 -16.43 10.47
N ASP A 207 -5.32 -17.12 11.26
CA ASP A 207 -5.40 -18.57 11.28
C ASP A 207 -6.06 -19.08 9.98
N GLY A 208 -5.68 -20.27 9.49
CA GLY A 208 -6.37 -20.91 8.36
C GLY A 208 -6.51 -20.06 7.08
N LEU A 209 -5.55 -19.18 6.79
CA LEU A 209 -5.60 -18.31 5.62
C LEU A 209 -5.61 -19.11 4.32
N SER A 210 -6.44 -18.68 3.38
CA SER A 210 -6.53 -19.19 2.02
C SER A 210 -6.21 -18.09 1.01
N ASN A 211 -5.71 -18.48 -0.15
CA ASN A 211 -5.32 -17.53 -1.21
C ASN A 211 -6.56 -17.06 -1.99
N ILE A 212 -6.66 -15.76 -2.25
CA ILE A 212 -7.64 -15.22 -3.20
C ILE A 212 -7.02 -15.25 -4.60
N THR A 213 -7.67 -15.95 -5.53
CA THR A 213 -7.10 -16.24 -6.86
C THR A 213 -7.68 -15.41 -7.99
N PHE A 214 -8.57 -14.46 -7.71
CA PHE A 214 -9.16 -13.62 -8.75
C PHE A 214 -9.57 -12.23 -8.24
N GLY A 215 -9.04 -11.19 -8.91
CA GLY A 215 -9.41 -9.79 -8.76
C GLY A 215 -9.01 -9.16 -7.43
N VAL A 216 -8.32 -8.01 -7.50
CA VAL A 216 -8.11 -7.13 -6.35
C VAL A 216 -9.14 -5.99 -6.39
N PRO A 217 -10.01 -5.84 -5.38
CA PRO A 217 -10.97 -4.73 -5.34
C PRO A 217 -10.26 -3.39 -5.37
N ILE A 218 -10.69 -2.49 -6.26
CA ILE A 218 -10.12 -1.15 -6.34
C ILE A 218 -10.64 -0.32 -5.18
N MET A 219 -9.74 0.26 -4.38
CA MET A 219 -10.11 1.19 -3.32
C MET A 219 -9.60 2.59 -3.67
N PHE A 220 -10.48 3.56 -3.53
CA PHE A 220 -10.12 4.96 -3.54
C PHE A 220 -10.07 5.50 -2.12
N PHE A 221 -9.14 6.40 -1.87
CA PHE A 221 -9.10 7.15 -0.62
C PHE A 221 -9.02 8.65 -0.89
N LYS A 222 -9.66 9.42 -0.01
CA LYS A 222 -9.70 10.87 -0.08
C LYS A 222 -8.80 11.46 0.99
N THR A 223 -7.96 12.40 0.59
CA THR A 223 -7.07 13.11 1.51
C THR A 223 -7.81 14.21 2.28
N ALA A 224 -7.34 14.51 3.48
CA ALA A 224 -7.82 15.64 4.27
C ALA A 224 -7.61 16.99 3.54
N THR A 225 -8.34 18.01 4.00
CA THR A 225 -8.11 19.42 3.62
C THR A 225 -6.81 19.97 4.17
#